data_AF-A0A7K7II19-F1
#
_entry.id   AF-A0A7K7II19-F1
#
_cell.length_a   1.000
_cell.length_b   1.000
_cell.length_c   1.000
_cell.angle_alpha   90.00
_cell.angle_beta   90.00
_cell.angle_gamma   90.00
#
_symmetry.space_group_name_H-M   'P 1'
#
loop_
_entity.id
_entity.type
_entity.pdbx_description
1 polymer ?
#
loop_
_entity_poly.entity_id
_entity_poly.type
_entity_poly.pdbx_seq_one_letter_code
_entity_poly.pdbx_strand_id
1 'polypeptide(L)' 'VSVAVAKLLPHPRYAGEATSGDIALARLARPVRFGPGLGPVCLPSPTLRFPPGTACVSTGWGDTGTGGTG' A
#
# COMPACT_ATOMS: atom_id res chain seq x y z
N VAL A 1 6.19 -3.89 16.70
CA VAL A 1 6.74 -5.15 16.11
C VAL A 1 7.61 -4.75 14.92
N SER A 2 8.86 -5.21 14.84
CA SER A 2 9.72 -4.99 13.67
C SER A 2 10.05 -6.34 13.01
N VAL A 3 9.92 -6.42 11.69
CA VAL A 3 10.17 -7.62 10.88
C VAL A 3 10.90 -7.20 9.60
N ALA A 4 11.99 -7.88 9.28
CA ALA A 4 12.74 -7.65 8.05
C ALA A 4 11.93 -8.07 6.81
N VAL A 5 12.20 -7.42 5.68
CA VAL A 5 11.71 -7.83 4.36
C VAL A 5 12.64 -8.91 3.82
N ALA A 6 12.09 -10.05 3.45
CA ALA A 6 12.84 -11.13 2.80
C ALA A 6 12.89 -10.99 1.28
N LYS A 7 11.84 -10.44 0.67
CA LYS A 7 11.78 -10.27 -0.78
C LYS A 7 10.87 -9.10 -1.18
N LEU A 8 11.29 -8.34 -2.18
CA LEU A 8 10.48 -7.37 -2.90
C LEU A 8 10.07 -7.93 -4.26
N LEU A 9 8.82 -7.69 -4.66
CA LEU A 9 8.22 -8.16 -5.89
C LEU A 9 7.49 -6.98 -6.56
N PRO A 10 8.19 -6.14 -7.35
CA PRO A 10 7.55 -5.08 -8.12
C PRO A 10 6.71 -5.66 -9.26
N HIS A 11 5.68 -4.93 -9.67
CA HIS A 11 4.89 -5.32 -10.83
C HIS A 11 5.76 -5.35 -12.11
N PRO A 12 5.64 -6.36 -12.99
CA PRO A 12 6.52 -6.50 -14.16
C PRO A 12 6.45 -5.36 -15.18
N ARG A 13 5.34 -4.60 -15.18
CA ARG A 13 5.15 -3.44 -16.07
C ARG A 13 5.65 -2.12 -15.50
N TYR A 14 6.09 -2.11 -14.24
CA TYR A 14 6.66 -0.90 -13.65
C TYR A 14 7.97 -0.56 -14.34
N ALA A 15 8.06 0.64 -14.89
CA ALA A 15 9.25 1.13 -15.60
C ALA A 15 9.69 2.53 -15.10
N GLY A 16 9.24 2.94 -13.91
CA GLY A 16 9.56 4.22 -13.29
C GLY A 16 8.36 5.14 -13.13
N GLU A 17 8.63 6.41 -12.82
CA GLU A 17 7.60 7.43 -12.61
C GLU A 17 6.66 7.56 -13.82
N ALA A 18 5.38 7.81 -13.53
CA ALA A 18 4.31 7.94 -14.52
C ALA A 18 4.06 6.70 -15.41
N THR A 19 4.63 5.54 -15.08
CA THR A 19 4.37 4.28 -15.80
C THR A 19 3.26 3.45 -15.15
N SER A 20 2.72 2.48 -15.89
CA SER A 20 1.69 1.58 -15.37
C SER A 20 2.25 0.57 -14.38
N GLY A 21 1.43 0.14 -13.42
CA GLY A 21 1.82 -0.92 -12.48
C GLY A 21 2.64 -0.40 -11.30
N ASP A 22 2.34 0.80 -10.83
CA ASP A 22 2.89 1.33 -9.57
C ASP A 22 2.33 0.58 -8.35
N ILE A 23 2.83 -0.65 -8.18
CA ILE A 23 2.49 -1.57 -7.09
C ILE A 23 3.62 -2.59 -6.89
N ALA A 24 3.88 -2.94 -5.64
CA ALA A 24 4.82 -3.99 -5.27
C ALA A 24 4.33 -4.79 -4.06
N LEU A 25 4.73 -6.07 -3.98
CA LEU A 25 4.53 -6.89 -2.79
C LEU A 25 5.85 -7.04 -2.02
N ALA A 26 5.79 -6.82 -0.71
CA ALA A 26 6.91 -7.09 0.21
C ALA A 26 6.61 -8.34 1.03
N ARG A 27 7.39 -9.41 0.83
CA ARG A 27 7.29 -10.63 1.64
C ARG A 27 8.09 -10.45 2.92
N LEU A 28 7.43 -10.58 4.06
CA LEU A 28 8.07 -10.58 5.37
C LEU A 28 8.96 -11.81 5.56
N ALA A 29 10.09 -11.65 6.25
CA ALA A 29 11.03 -12.74 6.55
C ALA A 29 10.46 -13.81 7.48
N ARG A 30 9.42 -13.46 8.25
CA ARG A 30 8.67 -14.39 9.09
C ARG A 30 7.21 -13.94 9.21
N PRO A 31 6.27 -14.86 9.47
CA PRO A 31 4.89 -14.51 9.75
C PRO A 31 4.77 -13.58 10.97
N VAL A 32 3.77 -12.71 10.96
CA VAL A 32 3.37 -11.88 12.10
C VAL A 32 2.09 -12.42 12.71
N ARG A 33 1.96 -12.29 14.04
CA ARG A 33 0.73 -12.65 14.75
C ARG A 33 -0.21 -11.45 14.77
N PHE A 34 -1.46 -11.66 14.36
CA PHE A 34 -2.51 -10.64 14.45
C PHE A 34 -2.95 -10.43 15.90
N GLY A 35 -3.46 -9.23 16.17
CA GLY A 35 -3.91 -8.80 17.48
C GLY A 35 -4.56 -7.42 17.45
N PRO A 36 -4.86 -6.83 18.62
CA PRO A 36 -5.66 -5.60 18.71
C PRO A 36 -5.15 -4.39 17.92
N GLY A 37 -3.85 -4.32 17.61
CA GLY A 37 -3.24 -3.25 16.83
C GLY A 37 -2.60 -3.69 15.51
N LEU A 38 -2.84 -4.93 15.06
CA LEU A 38 -2.25 -5.46 13.84
C LEU A 38 -3.20 -6.44 13.17
N GLY A 39 -3.73 -6.05 12.01
CA GLY A 39 -4.59 -6.88 11.18
C GLY A 39 -4.46 -6.54 9.70
N PRO A 40 -4.87 -7.46 8.80
CA PRO A 40 -4.89 -7.20 7.37
C PRO A 40 -6.05 -6.29 6.96
N VAL A 41 -5.94 -5.66 5.79
CA VAL A 41 -7.05 -5.00 5.11
C VAL A 41 -7.63 -5.93 4.03
N CYS A 42 -8.93 -5.78 3.73
CA CYS A 42 -9.56 -6.51 2.64
C CYS A 42 -9.14 -5.94 1.28
N LEU A 43 -8.90 -6.82 0.30
CA LEU A 43 -8.77 -6.41 -1.09
C LEU A 43 -10.16 -6.28 -1.72
N PRO A 44 -10.41 -5.26 -2.56
CA PRO A 44 -11.67 -5.11 -3.25
C PRO A 44 -11.86 -6.23 -4.29
N SER A 45 -13.12 -6.54 -4.60
CA SER A 45 -13.43 -7.37 -5.77
C SER A 45 -12.87 -6.71 -7.05
N PRO A 46 -12.32 -7.46 -8.01
CA PRO A 46 -11.87 -6.92 -9.30
C PRO A 46 -12.98 -6.18 -10.08
N THR A 47 -14.25 -6.46 -9.77
CA THR A 47 -15.41 -5.84 -10.42
C THR A 47 -16.01 -4.68 -9.63
N LEU A 48 -15.52 -4.41 -8.41
CA LEU A 48 -16.01 -3.31 -7.58
C LEU A 48 -15.67 -1.97 -8.25
N ARG A 49 -16.64 -1.05 -8.27
CA ARG A 49 -16.46 0.32 -8.72
C ARG A 49 -16.82 1.28 -7.59
N PHE A 50 -16.00 2.31 -7.40
CA PHE A 50 -16.27 3.39 -6.46
C PHE A 50 -16.89 4.57 -7.23
N PRO A 51 -18.15 4.94 -6.98
CA PRO A 51 -18.77 6.09 -7.62
C PRO A 51 -18.06 7.42 -7.29
N PRO A 52 -18.11 8.43 -8.16
CA PRO A 52 -17.66 9.78 -7.83
C PRO A 52 -18.35 10.30 -6.56
N GLY A 53 -17.58 10.97 -5.69
CA GLY A 53 -18.07 11.46 -4.39
C GLY A 53 -18.06 10.40 -3.28
N THR A 54 -17.58 9.18 -3.54
CA THR A 54 -17.35 8.19 -2.47
C THR A 54 -16.32 8.74 -1.48
N ALA A 55 -16.71 8.80 -0.20
CA ALA A 55 -15.79 9.18 0.86
C ALA A 55 -14.77 8.07 1.11
N CYS A 56 -13.49 8.43 1.10
CA CYS A 56 -12.36 7.53 1.32
C CYS A 56 -11.46 8.09 2.43
N VAL A 57 -10.73 7.21 3.12
CA VAL A 57 -9.75 7.59 4.15
C VAL A 57 -8.36 7.17 3.69
N SER A 58 -7.41 8.09 3.76
CA SER A 58 -5.98 7.83 3.58
C SER A 58 -5.25 8.21 4.86
N THR A 59 -4.28 7.40 5.28
CA THR A 59 -3.48 7.62 6.49
C THR A 59 -2.00 7.43 6.19
N GLY A 60 -1.14 8.19 6.87
CA GLY A 60 0.30 8.13 6.67
C GLY A 60 1.05 9.12 7.57
N TRP A 61 2.38 9.10 7.46
CA TRP A 61 3.30 9.99 8.19
C TRP A 61 3.98 11.02 7.26
N GLY A 62 3.32 11.37 6.14
CA GLY A 62 3.86 12.31 5.16
C GLY A 62 3.91 13.75 5.66
N ASP A 63 4.53 14.63 4.86
CA ASP A 63 4.62 16.08 5.14
C ASP A 63 3.22 16.71 5.27
N THR A 64 3.03 17.54 6.30
CA THR A 64 1.80 18.30 6.57
C THR A 64 1.96 19.79 6.29
N GLY A 65 3.16 20.22 5.91
CA GLY A 65 3.45 21.60 5.53
C GLY A 65 2.91 21.97 4.15
N THR A 66 2.62 23.27 3.96
CA THR A 66 2.31 23.84 2.66
C THR A 66 3.60 24.01 1.86
N GLY A 67 3.98 22.98 1.11
CA GLY A 67 5.20 22.99 0.32
C GLY A 67 5.69 21.62 -0.13
N GLY A 68 5.01 20.53 0.24
CA GLY A 68 5.36 19.17 -0.16
C GLY A 68 5.65 19.09 -1.66
N THR A 69 6.94 18.97 -1.99
CA THR A 69 7.43 18.69 -3.33
C THR A 69 7.24 17.20 -3.55
N GLY A 70 5.99 16.80 -3.75
CA GLY A 70 5.68 15.52 -4.38
C GLY A 70 6.10 15.53 -5.83
#